data_AF-A0A3L8S409-F1
#
_entry.id   AF-A0A3L8S409-F1
#
_cell.length_a   1.000
_cell.length_b   1.000
_cell.length_c   1.000
_cell.angle_alpha   90.00
_cell.angle_beta   90.00
_cell.angle_gamma   90.00
#
_symmetry.space_group_name_H-M   'P 1'
#
loop_
_entity.id
_entity.type
_entity.pdbx_description
1 polymer ?
#
loop_
_entity_poly.entity_id
_entity_poly.type
_entity_poly.pdbx_seq_one_letter_code
_entity_poly.pdbx_strand_id
1 'polypeptide(L)'
;MTLTPPNPTYALDPLILRHWGSLSHLCPRFLYEYASSYSQAPLPVLLGSTTTFLSMVSTCCISRAPTACFLKEKLERKTLSLLTLTSNRICSRFSAYGKDKVSFSYLASLAQKVPTASFEDLLPLAEDAAEVSSQCCDSVAEDCMQKKLMEHTAKVCTTLSARDGRFTDCCKGKNLMENHFCILAMPPAPAPKLPEASEPTNKELFLFELARRHPSLPDAVLAKLYDSSGKLRGECCSSKDPSACLDSKRKRIEAELLPFLERANQLCGQYNKLPFLEFKKRLRESLTRTQPQASPAQLEQLLEQRASFASTCCLPDAPPLLCASKVSSELGEVCKEESCLLG
;
A
#
# COMPACT_ATOMS: atom_id res chain seq x y z
N MET A 1 9.78 34.51 -6.42
CA MET A 1 9.36 33.23 -7.03
C MET A 1 9.43 32.17 -5.95
N THR A 2 8.28 31.83 -5.38
CA THR A 2 8.09 30.80 -4.35
C THR A 2 8.21 29.43 -5.00
N LEU A 3 9.42 28.87 -4.97
CA LEU A 3 9.66 27.49 -5.36
C LEU A 3 9.09 26.59 -4.25
N THR A 4 8.06 25.83 -4.57
CA THR A 4 7.65 24.65 -3.80
C THR A 4 8.86 23.72 -3.69
N PRO A 5 9.28 23.32 -2.48
CA PRO A 5 10.43 22.45 -2.36
C PRO A 5 10.01 21.04 -2.80
N PRO A 6 10.87 20.34 -3.55
CA PRO A 6 10.62 18.98 -3.97
C PRO A 6 10.75 18.01 -2.78
N ASN A 7 10.10 16.85 -2.90
CA ASN A 7 10.11 15.67 -2.01
C ASN A 7 11.43 15.54 -1.20
N PRO A 8 11.47 15.13 0.09
CA PRO A 8 12.71 15.01 0.89
C PRO A 8 13.86 14.20 0.26
N THR A 9 13.61 13.42 -0.80
CA THR A 9 14.64 12.84 -1.68
C THR A 9 15.49 13.87 -2.44
N TYR A 10 14.99 15.08 -2.68
CA TYR A 10 15.67 16.16 -3.40
C TYR A 10 16.46 17.11 -2.47
N ALA A 11 16.38 16.95 -1.15
CA ALA A 11 17.25 17.64 -0.19
C ALA A 11 18.70 17.10 -0.18
N LEU A 12 19.09 16.38 -1.24
CA LEU A 12 20.32 15.61 -1.36
C LEU A 12 21.16 16.04 -2.57
N ASP A 13 20.97 17.27 -3.07
CA ASP A 13 21.95 17.86 -3.99
C ASP A 13 23.14 18.41 -3.18
N PRO A 14 24.35 17.84 -3.32
CA PRO A 14 25.54 18.32 -2.62
C PRO A 14 25.86 19.79 -2.93
N LEU A 15 25.39 20.32 -4.07
CA LEU A 15 25.56 21.71 -4.46
C LEU A 15 24.66 22.65 -3.66
N ILE A 16 23.42 22.22 -3.35
CA ILE A 16 22.49 23.00 -2.52
C ILE A 16 22.98 23.03 -1.07
N LEU A 17 23.45 21.90 -0.53
CA LEU A 17 23.98 21.83 0.84
C LEU A 17 25.27 22.65 1.05
N ARG A 18 26.08 22.86 0.00
CA ARG A 18 27.24 23.76 0.03
C ARG A 18 26.87 25.25 -0.04
N HIS A 19 25.74 25.59 -0.67
CA HIS A 19 25.32 26.98 -0.88
C HIS A 19 24.53 27.56 0.30
N TRP A 20 23.95 26.69 1.15
CA TRP A 20 23.22 27.10 2.33
C TRP A 20 24.17 27.42 3.49
N GLY A 21 24.56 28.69 3.58
CA GLY A 21 25.37 29.23 4.66
C GLY A 21 24.78 28.95 6.05
N SER A 22 25.62 28.42 6.94
CA SER A 22 25.40 28.08 8.35
C SER A 22 24.39 26.94 8.65
N LEU A 23 24.86 25.91 9.37
CA LEU A 23 24.04 24.79 9.86
C LEU A 23 22.83 25.23 10.73
N SER A 24 22.86 26.43 11.30
CA SER A 24 21.86 26.95 12.25
C SER A 24 20.46 27.12 11.66
N HIS A 25 20.34 27.43 10.36
CA HIS A 25 19.04 27.55 9.68
C HIS A 25 18.62 26.27 8.94
N LEU A 26 19.58 25.44 8.55
CA LEU A 26 19.34 24.19 7.83
C LEU A 26 18.69 23.13 8.73
N CYS A 27 19.14 23.01 9.99
CA CYS A 27 18.65 21.98 10.92
C CYS A 27 17.15 22.13 11.24
N PRO A 28 16.61 23.30 11.66
CA PRO A 28 15.20 23.39 12.02
C PRO A 28 14.25 23.13 10.84
N ARG A 29 14.59 23.65 9.65
CA ARG A 29 13.78 23.45 8.45
C ARG A 29 13.82 22.00 7.97
N PHE A 30 15.01 21.39 7.94
CA PHE A 30 15.16 19.98 7.60
C PHE A 30 14.34 19.10 8.56
N LEU A 31 14.45 19.32 9.87
CA LEU A 31 13.71 18.55 10.86
C LEU A 31 12.20 18.69 10.67
N TYR A 32 11.70 19.89 10.41
CA TYR A 32 10.28 20.13 10.13
C TYR A 32 9.80 19.38 8.89
N GLU A 33 10.49 19.53 7.75
CA GLU A 33 10.10 18.89 6.49
C GLU A 33 10.20 17.35 6.57
N TYR A 34 11.24 16.85 7.25
CA TYR A 34 11.44 15.42 7.47
C TYR A 34 10.37 14.83 8.38
N ALA A 35 10.12 15.46 9.54
CA ALA A 35 9.08 15.01 10.46
C ALA A 35 7.69 15.10 9.85
N SER A 36 7.41 16.11 9.01
CA SER A 36 6.13 16.21 8.29
C SER A 36 5.95 15.05 7.30
N SER A 37 6.99 14.73 6.53
CA SER A 37 6.97 13.68 5.51
C SER A 37 6.88 12.27 6.09
N TYR A 38 7.44 12.06 7.28
CA TYR A 38 7.45 10.78 7.99
C TYR A 38 6.65 10.84 9.30
N SER A 39 5.58 11.64 9.33
CA SER A 39 4.82 12.00 10.53
C SER A 39 4.22 10.83 11.30
N GLN A 40 4.10 9.66 10.68
CA GLN A 40 3.56 8.45 11.30
C GLN A 40 4.65 7.48 11.76
N ALA A 41 5.93 7.71 11.46
CA ALA A 41 6.98 6.86 12.01
C ALA A 41 7.10 7.06 13.53
N PRO A 42 7.40 5.99 14.30
CA PRO A 42 7.62 6.11 15.74
C PRO A 42 8.71 7.14 16.05
N LEU A 43 8.48 7.94 17.09
CA LEU A 43 9.39 9.02 17.48
C LEU A 43 10.86 8.57 17.60
N PRO A 44 11.19 7.42 18.23
CA PRO A 44 12.58 6.97 18.30
C PRO A 44 13.22 6.70 16.93
N VAL A 45 12.45 6.15 15.99
CA VAL A 45 12.91 5.89 14.61
C VAL A 45 13.17 7.21 13.86
N LEU A 46 12.30 8.21 14.04
CA LEU A 46 12.49 9.55 13.48
C LEU A 46 13.72 10.25 14.05
N LEU A 47 13.91 10.20 15.37
CA LEU A 47 15.07 10.80 16.04
C LEU A 47 16.37 10.12 15.62
N GLY A 48 16.39 8.79 15.56
CA GLY A 48 17.55 8.03 15.08
C GLY A 48 17.92 8.40 13.65
N SER A 49 16.93 8.48 12.75
CA SER A 49 17.13 8.82 11.35
C SER A 49 17.61 10.26 11.14
N THR A 50 16.98 11.23 11.81
CA THR A 50 17.34 12.65 11.69
C THR A 50 18.72 12.94 12.27
N THR A 51 19.05 12.40 13.44
CA THR A 51 20.39 12.51 14.05
C THR A 51 21.46 11.93 13.13
N THR A 52 21.19 10.75 12.59
CA THR A 52 22.06 10.06 11.63
C THR A 52 22.28 10.88 10.37
N PHE A 53 21.22 11.46 9.80
CA PHE A 53 21.30 12.30 8.62
C PHE A 53 22.13 13.57 8.88
N LEU A 54 21.88 14.25 10.00
CA LEU A 54 22.62 15.46 10.37
C LEU A 54 24.11 15.17 10.58
N SER A 55 24.46 14.01 11.16
CA SER A 55 25.83 13.53 11.28
C SER A 55 26.50 13.30 9.91
N MET A 56 25.79 12.70 8.96
CA MET A 56 26.28 12.55 7.57
C MET A 56 26.53 13.92 6.93
N VAL A 57 25.59 14.85 7.05
CA VAL A 57 25.72 16.20 6.47
C VAL A 57 26.90 16.96 7.08
N SER A 58 27.03 16.96 8.41
CA SER A 58 28.12 17.67 9.10
C SER A 58 29.50 17.12 8.70
N THR A 59 29.60 15.80 8.49
CA THR A 59 30.84 15.14 8.10
C THR A 59 31.18 15.33 6.62
N CYS A 60 30.19 15.14 5.73
CA CYS A 60 30.45 15.16 4.30
C CYS A 60 30.54 16.54 3.68
N CYS A 61 29.87 17.56 4.24
CA CYS A 61 29.95 18.93 3.73
C CYS A 61 31.36 19.53 3.86
N ILE A 62 32.14 19.11 4.86
CA ILE A 62 33.52 19.57 5.08
C ILE A 62 34.58 18.63 4.47
N SER A 63 34.15 17.54 3.84
CA SER A 63 35.06 16.56 3.22
C SER A 63 35.75 17.16 1.97
N ARG A 64 36.97 16.70 1.69
CA ARG A 64 37.69 17.04 0.45
C ARG A 64 37.05 16.39 -0.79
N ALA A 65 36.27 15.32 -0.61
CA ALA A 65 35.52 14.63 -1.66
C ALA A 65 34.05 14.39 -1.26
N PRO A 66 33.20 15.44 -1.20
CA PRO A 66 31.85 15.33 -0.64
C PRO A 66 30.94 14.34 -1.37
N THR A 67 31.02 14.25 -2.70
CA THR A 67 30.19 13.30 -3.47
C THR A 67 30.47 11.85 -3.08
N ALA A 68 31.75 11.48 -2.99
CA ALA A 68 32.16 10.13 -2.57
C ALA A 68 31.78 9.87 -1.10
N CYS A 69 31.93 10.88 -0.23
CA CYS A 69 31.53 10.80 1.17
C CYS A 69 30.02 10.53 1.31
N PHE A 70 29.17 11.34 0.67
CA PHE A 70 27.72 11.17 0.73
C PHE A 70 27.28 9.83 0.16
N LEU A 71 27.92 9.35 -0.91
CA LEU A 71 27.62 8.03 -1.46
C LEU A 71 27.91 6.92 -0.43
N LYS A 72 29.09 6.96 0.21
CA LYS A 72 29.47 6.01 1.25
C LYS A 72 28.50 6.03 2.43
N GLU A 73 28.26 7.21 3.00
CA GLU A 73 27.38 7.38 4.17
C GLU A 73 25.93 6.95 3.88
N LYS A 74 25.39 7.28 2.69
CA LYS A 74 24.05 6.81 2.29
C LYS A 74 23.97 5.29 2.21
N LEU A 75 25.01 4.63 1.70
CA LEU A 75 25.04 3.17 1.61
C LEU A 75 25.13 2.52 3.00
N GLU A 76 25.97 3.06 3.89
CA GLU A 76 26.10 2.57 5.27
C GLU A 76 24.82 2.75 6.08
N ARG A 77 24.05 3.83 5.81
CA ARG A 77 22.81 4.17 6.52
C ARG A 77 21.54 3.66 5.84
N LYS A 78 21.66 2.87 4.77
CA LYS A 78 20.52 2.34 3.99
C LYS A 78 19.49 1.62 4.87
N THR A 79 19.93 0.79 5.81
CA THR A 79 19.04 0.02 6.69
C THR A 79 18.14 0.93 7.53
N LEU A 80 18.70 2.00 8.10
CA LEU A 80 17.93 2.96 8.90
C LEU A 80 16.96 3.76 8.03
N SER A 81 17.37 4.18 6.83
CA SER A 81 16.47 4.86 5.90
C SER A 81 15.29 3.97 5.48
N LEU A 82 15.54 2.67 5.26
CA LEU A 82 14.48 1.70 4.97
C LEU A 82 13.57 1.48 6.18
N LEU A 83 14.14 1.44 7.39
CA LEU A 83 13.38 1.34 8.62
C LEU A 83 12.44 2.54 8.78
N THR A 84 12.91 3.78 8.63
CA THR A 84 12.06 4.97 8.74
C THR A 84 10.93 4.98 7.72
N LEU A 85 11.24 4.69 6.45
CA LEU A 85 10.24 4.63 5.39
C LEU A 85 9.18 3.55 5.67
N THR A 86 9.64 2.36 6.05
CA THR A 86 8.74 1.21 6.30
C THR A 86 7.89 1.43 7.53
N SER A 87 8.48 1.94 8.62
CA SER A 87 7.76 2.28 9.86
C SER A 87 6.68 3.32 9.60
N ASN A 88 7.01 4.39 8.86
CA ASN A 88 6.04 5.42 8.49
C ASN A 88 4.87 4.83 7.70
N ARG A 89 5.14 3.95 6.73
CA ARG A 89 4.09 3.32 5.90
C ARG A 89 3.20 2.39 6.73
N ILE A 90 3.79 1.53 7.55
CA ILE A 90 3.06 0.61 8.43
C ILE A 90 2.14 1.39 9.36
N CYS A 91 2.68 2.41 10.04
CA CYS A 91 1.93 3.19 11.01
C CYS A 91 0.93 4.16 10.37
N SER A 92 1.20 4.67 9.17
CA SER A 92 0.20 5.40 8.38
C SER A 92 -1.00 4.52 8.06
N ARG A 93 -0.75 3.28 7.66
CA ARG A 93 -1.79 2.29 7.37
C ARG A 93 -2.54 1.89 8.64
N PHE A 94 -1.83 1.65 9.73
CA PHE A 94 -2.42 1.33 11.03
C PHE A 94 -3.30 2.46 11.58
N SER A 95 -2.85 3.71 11.48
CA SER A 95 -3.64 4.88 11.86
C SER A 95 -4.92 5.01 11.03
N ALA A 96 -4.86 4.69 9.73
CA ALA A 96 -6.02 4.77 8.84
C ALA A 96 -7.02 3.61 9.03
N TYR A 97 -6.53 2.40 9.30
CA TYR A 97 -7.34 1.18 9.26
C TYR A 97 -7.68 0.61 10.64
N GLY A 98 -6.86 0.85 11.65
CA GLY A 98 -6.93 0.14 12.92
C GLY A 98 -6.48 -1.32 12.79
N LYS A 99 -6.42 -2.02 13.92
CA LYS A 99 -5.81 -3.36 14.02
C LYS A 99 -6.46 -4.41 13.11
N ASP A 100 -7.77 -4.61 13.21
CA ASP A 100 -8.47 -5.69 12.50
C ASP A 100 -8.38 -5.51 10.98
N LYS A 101 -8.55 -4.27 10.49
CA LYS A 101 -8.48 -3.98 9.07
C LYS A 101 -7.04 -3.97 8.55
N VAL A 102 -6.02 -3.68 9.38
CA VAL A 102 -4.62 -3.93 9.02
C VAL A 102 -4.35 -5.43 8.87
N SER A 103 -4.84 -6.26 9.79
CA SER A 103 -4.73 -7.72 9.67
C SER A 103 -5.34 -8.16 8.34
N PHE A 104 -6.59 -7.76 8.05
CA PHE A 104 -7.24 -8.07 6.79
C PHE A 104 -6.48 -7.56 5.55
N SER A 105 -6.05 -6.29 5.55
CA SER A 105 -5.29 -5.68 4.46
C SER A 105 -3.99 -6.44 4.17
N TYR A 106 -3.28 -6.85 5.21
CA TYR A 106 -2.06 -7.63 5.07
C TYR A 106 -2.33 -9.06 4.58
N LEU A 107 -3.36 -9.72 5.11
CA LEU A 107 -3.82 -11.03 4.65
C LEU A 107 -4.14 -11.00 3.15
N ALA A 108 -4.91 -10.00 2.72
CA ALA A 108 -5.24 -9.82 1.32
C ALA A 108 -3.98 -9.59 0.48
N SER A 109 -3.05 -8.75 0.93
CA SER A 109 -1.77 -8.53 0.23
C SER A 109 -0.96 -9.82 0.06
N LEU A 110 -0.86 -10.66 1.09
CA LEU A 110 -0.20 -11.96 1.00
C LEU A 110 -0.94 -12.89 0.04
N ALA A 111 -2.27 -12.96 0.12
CA ALA A 111 -3.10 -13.78 -0.76
C ALA A 111 -2.95 -13.38 -2.24
N GLN A 112 -2.76 -12.09 -2.53
CA GLN A 112 -2.47 -11.59 -3.87
C GLN A 112 -1.05 -11.92 -4.35
N LYS A 113 -0.07 -12.00 -3.43
CA LYS A 113 1.35 -12.28 -3.74
C LYS A 113 1.66 -13.78 -3.85
N VAL A 114 0.97 -14.61 -3.08
CA VAL A 114 1.11 -16.07 -3.04
C VAL A 114 -0.28 -16.73 -3.02
N PRO A 115 -1.02 -16.69 -4.15
CA PRO A 115 -2.40 -17.18 -4.19
C PRO A 115 -2.57 -18.68 -3.93
N THR A 116 -1.48 -19.44 -4.02
CA THR A 116 -1.43 -20.88 -3.76
C THR A 116 -1.33 -21.23 -2.27
N ALA A 117 -1.00 -20.28 -1.40
CA ALA A 117 -0.97 -20.50 0.04
C ALA A 117 -2.39 -20.64 0.62
N SER A 118 -2.49 -21.39 1.71
CA SER A 118 -3.75 -21.62 2.42
C SER A 118 -4.11 -20.42 3.30
N PHE A 119 -5.39 -20.28 3.66
CA PHE A 119 -5.83 -19.25 4.59
C PHE A 119 -5.15 -19.42 5.96
N GLU A 120 -5.00 -20.68 6.40
CA GLU A 120 -4.39 -21.08 7.66
C GLU A 120 -2.88 -20.75 7.73
N ASP A 121 -2.19 -20.78 6.59
CA ASP A 121 -0.78 -20.37 6.50
C ASP A 121 -0.63 -18.83 6.54
N LEU A 122 -1.58 -18.08 5.98
CA LEU A 122 -1.45 -16.62 5.82
C LEU A 122 -2.07 -15.80 6.96
N LEU A 123 -3.17 -16.24 7.55
CA LEU A 123 -3.87 -15.51 8.62
C LEU A 123 -2.95 -15.23 9.83
N PRO A 124 -2.19 -16.20 10.37
CA PRO A 124 -1.31 -15.94 11.51
C PRO A 124 -0.21 -14.91 11.20
N LEU A 125 0.27 -14.85 9.96
CA LEU A 125 1.23 -13.84 9.53
C LEU A 125 0.58 -12.45 9.50
N ALA A 126 -0.67 -12.37 9.06
CA ALA A 126 -1.42 -11.12 9.01
C ALA A 126 -1.77 -10.57 10.40
N GLU A 127 -2.19 -11.46 11.31
CA GLU A 127 -2.41 -11.11 12.71
C GLU A 127 -1.11 -10.65 13.38
N ASP A 128 0.00 -11.33 13.13
CA ASP A 128 1.33 -10.93 13.62
C ASP A 128 1.73 -9.55 13.08
N ALA A 129 1.51 -9.25 11.80
CA ALA A 129 1.78 -7.92 11.23
C ALA A 129 0.92 -6.81 11.88
N ALA A 130 -0.35 -7.11 12.17
CA ALA A 130 -1.23 -6.18 12.88
C ALA A 130 -0.78 -5.98 14.35
N GLU A 131 -0.28 -7.04 14.99
CA GLU A 131 0.27 -6.98 16.33
C GLU A 131 1.53 -6.09 16.38
N VAL A 132 2.47 -6.29 15.44
CA VAL A 132 3.66 -5.42 15.29
C VAL A 132 3.25 -3.95 15.20
N SER A 133 2.25 -3.66 14.38
CA SER A 133 1.74 -2.30 14.21
C SER A 133 1.18 -1.75 15.52
N SER A 134 0.34 -2.52 16.21
CA SER A 134 -0.29 -2.10 17.47
C SER A 134 0.70 -1.93 18.63
N GLN A 135 1.78 -2.72 18.66
CA GLN A 135 2.78 -2.66 19.71
C GLN A 135 3.80 -1.54 19.48
N CYS A 136 4.14 -1.23 18.23
CA CYS A 136 5.30 -0.39 17.94
C CYS A 136 4.99 1.00 17.38
N CYS A 137 3.79 1.25 16.83
CA CYS A 137 3.51 2.56 16.22
C CYS A 137 3.51 3.72 17.23
N ASP A 138 3.01 3.49 18.44
CA ASP A 138 3.00 4.47 19.53
C ASP A 138 4.07 4.19 20.61
N SER A 139 4.99 3.25 20.34
CA SER A 139 6.03 2.87 21.29
C SER A 139 7.17 3.88 21.34
N VAL A 140 7.67 4.11 22.55
CA VAL A 140 8.88 4.91 22.82
C VAL A 140 10.15 4.07 22.90
N ALA A 141 10.06 2.74 22.79
CA ALA A 141 11.22 1.87 22.78
C ALA A 141 11.99 2.00 21.45
N GLU A 142 13.29 2.28 21.54
CA GLU A 142 14.14 2.62 20.39
C GLU A 142 14.18 1.54 19.31
N ASP A 143 14.15 0.27 19.70
CA ASP A 143 14.31 -0.89 18.82
C ASP A 143 13.01 -1.62 18.50
N CYS A 144 11.84 -1.17 19.00
CA CYS A 144 10.57 -1.90 18.88
C CYS A 144 10.28 -2.29 17.43
N MET A 145 10.19 -1.29 16.55
CA MET A 145 9.81 -1.50 15.16
C MET A 145 10.86 -2.33 14.42
N GLN A 146 12.14 -2.08 14.66
CA GLN A 146 13.22 -2.86 14.03
C GLN A 146 13.14 -4.33 14.44
N LYS A 147 13.12 -4.60 15.74
CA LYS A 147 13.08 -5.95 16.30
C LYS A 147 11.84 -6.72 15.83
N LYS A 148 10.66 -6.13 16.00
CA LYS A 148 9.38 -6.77 15.65
C LYS A 148 9.23 -7.00 14.16
N LEU A 149 9.68 -6.07 13.32
CA LEU A 149 9.65 -6.25 11.88
C LEU A 149 10.61 -7.35 11.41
N MET A 150 11.78 -7.48 12.04
CA MET A 150 12.72 -8.57 11.76
C MET A 150 12.16 -9.93 12.18
N GLU A 151 11.61 -10.04 13.38
CA GLU A 151 10.92 -11.24 13.87
C GLU A 151 9.79 -11.66 12.91
N HIS A 152 8.93 -10.70 12.54
CA HIS A 152 7.84 -10.92 11.60
C HIS A 152 8.33 -11.39 10.23
N THR A 153 9.37 -10.73 9.68
CA THR A 153 9.92 -11.09 8.37
C THR A 153 10.54 -12.50 8.38
N ALA A 154 11.17 -12.90 9.47
CA ALA A 154 11.67 -14.26 9.63
C ALA A 154 10.55 -15.30 9.60
N LYS A 155 9.40 -15.02 10.24
CA LYS A 155 8.20 -15.88 10.17
C LYS A 155 7.67 -15.99 8.75
N VAL A 156 7.50 -14.86 8.06
CA VAL A 156 7.06 -14.82 6.66
C VAL A 156 7.98 -15.66 5.77
N CYS A 157 9.30 -15.49 5.91
CA CYS A 157 10.27 -16.27 5.14
C CYS A 157 10.22 -17.76 5.45
N THR A 158 10.06 -18.14 6.72
CA THR A 158 9.96 -19.54 7.13
C THR A 158 8.72 -20.21 6.53
N THR A 159 7.57 -19.52 6.54
CA THR A 159 6.30 -20.06 6.05
C THR A 159 6.22 -20.09 4.52
N LEU A 160 6.70 -19.04 3.84
CA LEU A 160 6.38 -18.80 2.43
C LEU A 160 7.52 -19.08 1.44
N SER A 161 8.78 -19.15 1.87
CA SER A 161 9.90 -19.35 0.92
C SER A 161 9.73 -20.64 0.11
N ALA A 162 9.38 -21.75 0.76
CA ALA A 162 9.18 -23.04 0.07
C ALA A 162 7.91 -23.09 -0.79
N ARG A 163 7.01 -22.10 -0.66
CA ARG A 163 5.72 -22.06 -1.38
C ARG A 163 5.80 -21.30 -2.70
N ASP A 164 6.68 -20.30 -2.79
CA ASP A 164 6.80 -19.44 -3.97
C ASP A 164 8.26 -18.98 -4.18
N GLY A 165 8.76 -19.12 -5.41
CA GLY A 165 10.14 -18.78 -5.76
C GLY A 165 10.51 -17.32 -5.52
N ARG A 166 9.54 -16.40 -5.63
CA ARG A 166 9.75 -14.96 -5.43
C ARG A 166 9.94 -14.64 -3.96
N PHE A 167 9.24 -15.34 -3.07
CA PHE A 167 9.50 -15.27 -1.63
C PHE A 167 10.85 -15.87 -1.28
N THR A 168 11.20 -17.03 -1.86
CA THR A 168 12.55 -17.60 -1.75
C THR A 168 13.62 -16.58 -2.13
N ASP A 169 13.44 -15.86 -3.24
CA ASP A 169 14.44 -14.89 -3.71
C ASP A 169 14.52 -13.65 -2.82
N CYS A 170 13.38 -13.13 -2.34
CA CYS A 170 13.40 -12.03 -1.36
C CYS A 170 14.01 -12.44 -0.02
N CYS A 171 13.81 -13.68 0.43
CA CYS A 171 14.32 -14.16 1.71
C CYS A 171 15.82 -14.49 1.71
N LYS A 172 16.47 -14.52 0.54
CA LYS A 172 17.93 -14.62 0.37
C LYS A 172 18.66 -13.27 0.48
N GLY A 173 17.96 -12.16 0.74
CA GLY A 173 18.58 -10.84 0.85
C GLY A 173 19.59 -10.76 2.02
N LYS A 174 20.39 -9.69 2.03
CA LYS A 174 21.56 -9.57 2.92
C LYS A 174 21.21 -9.44 4.40
N ASN A 175 20.01 -8.95 4.69
CA ASN A 175 19.48 -8.81 6.04
C ASN A 175 17.94 -8.77 6.02
N LEU A 176 17.32 -8.96 7.18
CA LEU A 176 15.86 -9.04 7.30
C LEU A 176 15.12 -7.75 6.88
N MET A 177 15.74 -6.57 6.99
CA MET A 177 15.12 -5.33 6.52
C MET A 177 15.07 -5.26 4.99
N GLU A 178 16.13 -5.69 4.31
CA GLU A 178 16.12 -5.82 2.85
C GLU A 178 15.13 -6.88 2.37
N ASN A 179 15.05 -8.01 3.09
CA ASN A 179 14.06 -9.07 2.80
C ASN A 179 12.63 -8.52 2.92
N HIS A 180 12.34 -7.80 4.02
CA HIS A 180 11.04 -7.19 4.24
C HIS A 180 10.67 -6.22 3.11
N PHE A 181 11.60 -5.33 2.73
CA PHE A 181 11.37 -4.37 1.67
C PHE A 181 11.13 -5.05 0.31
N CYS A 182 11.87 -6.11 0.01
CA CYS A 182 11.65 -6.92 -1.19
C CYS A 182 10.25 -7.54 -1.20
N ILE A 183 9.83 -8.16 -0.08
CA ILE A 183 8.48 -8.74 0.06
C ILE A 183 7.41 -7.66 -0.08
N LEU A 184 7.60 -6.48 0.52
CA LEU A 184 6.66 -5.37 0.44
C LEU A 184 6.50 -4.86 -1.01
N ALA A 185 7.60 -4.61 -1.70
CA ALA A 185 7.64 -4.09 -3.07
C ALA A 185 7.28 -5.14 -4.14
N MET A 186 7.18 -6.40 -3.76
CA MET A 186 6.80 -7.49 -4.64
C MET A 186 5.44 -7.20 -5.30
N PRO A 187 5.33 -7.23 -6.64
CA PRO A 187 4.04 -7.05 -7.30
C PRO A 187 3.11 -8.24 -7.01
N PRO A 188 1.80 -8.11 -7.22
CA PRO A 188 0.91 -9.25 -7.13
C PRO A 188 1.31 -10.40 -8.07
N ALA A 189 0.97 -11.63 -7.70
CA ALA A 189 1.14 -12.78 -8.59
C ALA A 189 0.20 -12.69 -9.80
N PRO A 190 0.51 -13.38 -10.91
CA PRO A 190 -0.47 -13.59 -11.98
C PRO A 190 -1.75 -14.24 -11.44
N ALA A 191 -2.90 -13.92 -12.03
CA ALA A 191 -4.18 -14.50 -11.64
C ALA A 191 -4.10 -16.04 -11.70
N PRO A 192 -4.33 -16.73 -10.57
CA PRO A 192 -4.24 -18.18 -10.53
C PRO A 192 -5.47 -18.82 -11.18
N LYS A 193 -5.31 -20.02 -11.75
CA LYS A 193 -6.44 -20.89 -12.07
C LYS A 193 -6.78 -21.71 -10.83
N LEU A 194 -7.65 -21.18 -9.98
CA LEU A 194 -8.11 -21.87 -8.77
C LEU A 194 -9.42 -22.62 -9.06
N PRO A 195 -9.67 -23.75 -8.37
CA PRO A 195 -11.00 -24.35 -8.33
C PRO A 195 -12.06 -23.34 -7.86
N GLU A 196 -13.32 -23.65 -8.16
CA GLU A 196 -14.45 -22.92 -7.58
C GLU A 196 -14.31 -22.86 -6.06
N ALA A 197 -14.47 -21.66 -5.50
CA ALA A 197 -14.47 -21.50 -4.06
C ALA A 197 -15.68 -22.24 -3.49
N SER A 198 -15.47 -23.02 -2.44
CA SER A 198 -16.57 -23.42 -1.56
C SER A 198 -17.23 -22.17 -0.98
N GLU A 199 -18.52 -22.24 -0.66
CA GLU A 199 -19.19 -21.14 0.03
C GLU A 199 -18.40 -20.75 1.30
N PRO A 200 -17.94 -19.50 1.41
CA PRO A 200 -17.10 -19.11 2.52
C PRO A 200 -17.90 -19.06 3.82
N THR A 201 -17.36 -19.68 4.85
CA THR A 201 -17.98 -19.81 6.17
C THR A 201 -17.97 -18.51 6.97
N ASN A 202 -17.06 -17.58 6.63
CA ASN A 202 -16.96 -16.28 7.28
C ASN A 202 -16.48 -15.19 6.30
N LYS A 203 -16.57 -13.94 6.76
CA LYS A 203 -16.21 -12.73 5.99
C LYS A 203 -14.73 -12.71 5.57
N GLU A 204 -13.83 -13.11 6.46
CA GLU A 204 -12.38 -13.04 6.21
C GLU A 204 -11.98 -14.04 5.13
N LEU A 205 -12.53 -15.25 5.17
CA LEU A 205 -12.34 -16.28 4.15
C LEU A 205 -12.92 -15.85 2.80
N PHE A 206 -14.11 -15.24 2.78
CA PHE A 206 -14.69 -14.68 1.55
C PHE A 206 -13.75 -13.65 0.91
N LEU A 207 -13.26 -12.68 1.69
CA LEU A 207 -12.41 -11.62 1.18
C LEU A 207 -11.00 -12.12 0.82
N PHE A 208 -10.47 -13.12 1.53
CA PHE A 208 -9.25 -13.84 1.17
C PHE A 208 -9.39 -14.53 -0.20
N GLU A 209 -10.47 -15.29 -0.40
CA GLU A 209 -10.76 -15.98 -1.66
C GLU A 209 -10.98 -14.98 -2.81
N LEU A 210 -11.55 -13.82 -2.53
CA LEU A 210 -11.69 -12.72 -3.49
C LEU A 210 -10.31 -12.13 -3.85
N ALA A 211 -9.48 -11.82 -2.86
CA ALA A 211 -8.17 -11.20 -3.05
C ALA A 211 -7.24 -12.08 -3.90
N ARG A 212 -7.15 -13.38 -3.59
CA ARG A 212 -6.26 -14.28 -4.34
C ARG A 212 -6.71 -14.56 -5.78
N ARG A 213 -8.01 -14.46 -6.08
CA ARG A 213 -8.55 -14.58 -7.45
C ARG A 213 -8.41 -13.30 -8.27
N HIS A 214 -8.34 -12.15 -7.61
CA HIS A 214 -8.18 -10.86 -8.25
C HIS A 214 -6.92 -10.17 -7.71
N PRO A 215 -5.72 -10.69 -8.05
CA PRO A 215 -4.47 -10.25 -7.45
C PRO A 215 -4.15 -8.78 -7.70
N SER A 216 -4.74 -8.16 -8.74
CA SER A 216 -4.52 -6.76 -9.05
C SER A 216 -5.58 -5.82 -8.46
N LEU A 217 -6.54 -6.32 -7.67
CA LEU A 217 -7.46 -5.42 -6.97
C LEU A 217 -6.71 -4.51 -5.99
N PRO A 218 -6.95 -3.19 -6.02
CA PRO A 218 -6.42 -2.28 -5.02
C PRO A 218 -6.81 -2.66 -3.60
N ASP A 219 -5.88 -2.52 -2.66
CA ASP A 219 -6.13 -2.69 -1.24
C ASP A 219 -7.27 -1.80 -0.74
N ALA A 220 -7.37 -0.56 -1.21
CA ALA A 220 -8.47 0.35 -0.84
C ALA A 220 -9.85 -0.16 -1.28
N VAL A 221 -9.94 -0.90 -2.40
CA VAL A 221 -11.18 -1.54 -2.83
C VAL A 221 -11.54 -2.68 -1.88
N LEU A 222 -10.56 -3.54 -1.57
CA LEU A 222 -10.75 -4.65 -0.62
C LEU A 222 -11.11 -4.14 0.79
N ALA A 223 -10.49 -3.05 1.25
CA ALA A 223 -10.79 -2.38 2.51
C ALA A 223 -12.22 -1.82 2.54
N LYS A 224 -12.70 -1.22 1.44
CA LYS A 224 -14.10 -0.76 1.35
C LYS A 224 -15.07 -1.94 1.41
N LEU A 225 -14.76 -3.07 0.77
CA LEU A 225 -15.56 -4.31 0.87
C LEU A 225 -15.58 -4.88 2.29
N TYR A 226 -14.44 -4.82 2.97
CA TYR A 226 -14.36 -5.17 4.37
C TYR A 226 -15.33 -4.32 5.21
N ASP A 227 -15.40 -3.01 4.99
CA ASP A 227 -16.33 -2.15 5.73
C ASP A 227 -17.80 -2.45 5.40
N SER A 228 -18.14 -2.60 4.11
CA SER A 228 -19.53 -2.79 3.67
C SER A 228 -20.11 -4.15 4.07
N SER A 229 -19.28 -5.21 4.13
CA SER A 229 -19.72 -6.51 4.66
C SER A 229 -20.14 -6.47 6.14
N GLY A 230 -19.57 -5.55 6.93
CA GLY A 230 -20.03 -5.29 8.30
C GLY A 230 -21.39 -4.57 8.35
N LYS A 231 -21.58 -3.55 7.51
CA LYS A 231 -22.82 -2.75 7.42
C LYS A 231 -24.02 -3.58 6.97
N LEU A 232 -23.83 -4.42 5.95
CA LEU A 232 -24.85 -5.30 5.38
C LEU A 232 -25.57 -6.16 6.42
N ARG A 233 -24.80 -6.78 7.33
CA ARG A 233 -25.34 -7.63 8.38
C ARG A 233 -26.20 -6.82 9.34
N GLY A 234 -25.70 -5.66 9.79
CA GLY A 234 -26.42 -4.78 10.71
C GLY A 234 -27.77 -4.30 10.16
N GLU A 235 -27.83 -3.92 8.88
CA GLU A 235 -29.05 -3.41 8.26
C GLU A 235 -30.13 -4.48 8.06
N CYS A 236 -29.75 -5.75 7.91
CA CYS A 236 -30.70 -6.86 7.75
C CYS A 236 -31.11 -7.52 9.08
N CYS A 237 -30.37 -7.28 10.17
CA CYS A 237 -30.69 -7.85 11.50
C CYS A 237 -32.08 -7.45 12.02
N SER A 238 -32.58 -6.27 11.66
CA SER A 238 -33.88 -5.75 12.09
C SER A 238 -35.03 -6.08 11.11
N SER A 239 -34.75 -6.82 10.03
CA SER A 239 -35.75 -7.24 9.04
C SER A 239 -36.67 -8.32 9.62
N LYS A 240 -37.92 -8.36 9.15
CA LYS A 240 -38.85 -9.48 9.42
C LYS A 240 -38.31 -10.82 8.91
N ASP A 241 -37.53 -10.78 7.84
CA ASP A 241 -36.80 -11.92 7.31
C ASP A 241 -35.34 -11.49 7.03
N PRO A 242 -34.43 -11.72 8.00
CA PRO A 242 -33.02 -11.41 7.82
C PRO A 242 -32.37 -12.20 6.67
N SER A 243 -32.81 -13.44 6.41
CA SER A 243 -32.24 -14.28 5.35
C SER A 243 -32.60 -13.71 3.98
N ALA A 244 -33.89 -13.44 3.72
CA ALA A 244 -34.32 -12.86 2.46
C ALA A 244 -33.75 -11.46 2.23
N CYS A 245 -33.58 -10.66 3.30
CA CYS A 245 -32.92 -9.36 3.22
C CYS A 245 -31.46 -9.50 2.78
N LEU A 246 -30.70 -10.41 3.43
CA LEU A 246 -29.31 -10.66 3.10
C LEU A 246 -29.15 -11.18 1.67
N ASP A 247 -30.01 -12.12 1.24
CA ASP A 247 -29.96 -12.69 -0.11
C ASP A 247 -30.26 -11.64 -1.19
N SER A 248 -31.26 -10.78 -0.97
CA SER A 248 -31.59 -9.68 -1.87
C SER A 248 -30.44 -8.68 -1.99
N LYS A 249 -29.86 -8.26 -0.85
CA LYS A 249 -28.72 -7.35 -0.86
C LYS A 249 -27.46 -7.98 -1.46
N ARG A 250 -27.21 -9.26 -1.21
CA ARG A 250 -26.09 -10.01 -1.81
C ARG A 250 -26.21 -10.01 -3.33
N LYS A 251 -27.37 -10.37 -3.88
CA LYS A 251 -27.61 -10.38 -5.34
C LYS A 251 -27.42 -9.01 -5.97
N ARG A 252 -27.89 -7.95 -5.29
CA ARG A 252 -27.70 -6.58 -5.76
C ARG A 252 -26.23 -6.17 -5.77
N ILE A 253 -25.52 -6.49 -4.68
CA ILE A 253 -24.08 -6.25 -4.59
C ILE A 253 -23.36 -7.00 -5.68
N GLU A 254 -23.62 -8.29 -5.88
CA GLU A 254 -22.98 -9.06 -6.95
C GLU A 254 -23.18 -8.42 -8.33
N ALA A 255 -24.40 -7.96 -8.63
CA ALA A 255 -24.71 -7.31 -9.90
C ALA A 255 -23.97 -5.98 -10.12
N GLU A 256 -23.82 -5.16 -9.08
CA GLU A 256 -23.19 -3.83 -9.17
C GLU A 256 -21.66 -3.89 -8.98
N LEU A 257 -21.21 -4.74 -8.06
CA LEU A 257 -19.82 -4.82 -7.59
C LEU A 257 -18.94 -5.66 -8.50
N LEU A 258 -19.39 -6.84 -8.97
CA LEU A 258 -18.54 -7.72 -9.78
C LEU A 258 -18.03 -7.02 -11.04
N PRO A 259 -18.84 -6.26 -11.80
CA PRO A 259 -18.34 -5.49 -12.94
C PRO A 259 -17.32 -4.43 -12.54
N PHE A 260 -17.48 -3.79 -11.37
CA PHE A 260 -16.51 -2.82 -10.87
C PHE A 260 -15.18 -3.49 -10.49
N LEU A 261 -15.24 -4.62 -9.77
CA LEU A 261 -14.05 -5.36 -9.37
C LEU A 261 -13.25 -5.84 -10.57
N GLU A 262 -13.93 -6.36 -11.59
CA GLU A 262 -13.25 -6.80 -12.81
C GLU A 262 -12.57 -5.63 -13.52
N ARG A 263 -13.23 -4.47 -13.64
CA ARG A 263 -12.63 -3.26 -14.22
C ARG A 263 -11.43 -2.77 -13.41
N ALA A 264 -11.53 -2.74 -12.09
CA ALA A 264 -10.44 -2.29 -11.21
C ALA A 264 -9.24 -3.25 -11.29
N ASN A 265 -9.50 -4.56 -11.22
CA ASN A 265 -8.48 -5.60 -11.36
C ASN A 265 -7.81 -5.56 -12.73
N GLN A 266 -8.56 -5.35 -13.81
CA GLN A 266 -8.01 -5.22 -15.16
C GLN A 266 -7.14 -3.97 -15.31
N LEU A 267 -7.62 -2.81 -14.84
CA LEU A 267 -6.89 -1.54 -14.90
C LEU A 267 -5.54 -1.65 -14.19
N CYS A 268 -5.55 -2.09 -12.94
CA CYS A 268 -4.34 -2.26 -12.15
C CYS A 268 -3.46 -3.40 -12.66
N GLY A 269 -4.05 -4.47 -13.21
CA GLY A 269 -3.32 -5.56 -13.82
C GLY A 269 -2.55 -5.14 -15.07
N GLN A 270 -3.07 -4.18 -15.84
CA GLN A 270 -2.34 -3.55 -16.95
C GLN A 270 -1.25 -2.60 -16.43
N TYR A 271 -1.58 -1.76 -15.45
CA TYR A 271 -0.64 -0.82 -14.86
C TYR A 271 0.60 -1.53 -14.27
N ASN A 272 0.41 -2.65 -13.59
CA ASN A 272 1.48 -3.43 -12.98
C ASN A 272 2.40 -4.13 -13.99
N LYS A 273 2.00 -4.24 -15.27
CA LYS A 273 2.74 -4.97 -16.32
C LYS A 273 3.39 -4.07 -17.36
N LEU A 274 2.91 -2.84 -17.50
CA LEU A 274 3.27 -1.96 -18.62
C LEU A 274 3.99 -0.70 -18.13
N PRO A 275 5.00 -0.21 -18.86
CA PRO A 275 5.49 1.15 -18.66
C PRO A 275 4.36 2.17 -18.78
N PHE A 276 4.43 3.27 -18.03
CA PHE A 276 3.32 4.22 -17.90
C PHE A 276 2.77 4.75 -19.23
N LEU A 277 3.66 5.06 -20.19
CA LEU A 277 3.23 5.57 -21.51
C LEU A 277 2.49 4.50 -22.33
N GLU A 278 2.95 3.25 -22.29
CA GLU A 278 2.28 2.13 -22.97
C GLU A 278 0.95 1.81 -22.28
N PHE A 279 0.91 1.85 -20.95
CA PHE A 279 -0.33 1.74 -20.18
C PHE A 279 -1.36 2.81 -20.61
N LYS A 280 -0.97 4.09 -20.67
CA LYS A 280 -1.87 5.17 -21.12
C LYS A 280 -2.37 4.95 -22.55
N LYS A 281 -1.50 4.47 -23.45
CA LYS A 281 -1.87 4.13 -24.83
C LYS A 281 -2.94 3.02 -24.87
N ARG A 282 -2.71 1.90 -24.18
CA ARG A 282 -3.66 0.78 -24.08
C ARG A 282 -4.98 1.17 -23.45
N LEU A 283 -4.92 1.99 -22.39
CA LEU A 283 -6.10 2.52 -21.73
C LEU A 283 -6.93 3.40 -22.68
N ARG A 284 -6.28 4.28 -23.46
CA ARG A 284 -6.95 5.09 -24.49
C ARG A 284 -7.63 4.22 -25.55
N GLU A 285 -6.93 3.23 -26.10
CA GLU A 285 -7.49 2.27 -27.08
C GLU A 285 -8.74 1.57 -26.51
N SER A 286 -8.67 1.10 -25.25
CA SER A 286 -9.80 0.46 -24.58
C SER A 286 -10.96 1.42 -24.35
N LEU A 287 -10.70 2.65 -23.90
CA LEU A 287 -11.73 3.66 -23.67
C LEU A 287 -12.48 4.01 -24.96
N THR A 288 -11.76 4.29 -26.05
CA THR A 288 -12.37 4.57 -27.37
C THR A 288 -13.27 3.42 -27.83
N ARG A 289 -12.87 2.17 -27.60
CA ARG A 289 -13.68 0.99 -27.96
C ARG A 289 -14.92 0.82 -27.07
N THR A 290 -14.78 1.05 -25.77
CA THR A 290 -15.86 0.81 -24.79
C THR A 290 -16.83 1.98 -24.65
N GLN A 291 -16.43 3.19 -25.06
CA GLN A 291 -17.25 4.40 -25.02
C GLN A 291 -17.26 5.11 -26.38
N PRO A 292 -17.82 4.48 -27.43
CA PRO A 292 -17.81 5.04 -28.79
C PRO A 292 -18.63 6.32 -28.93
N GLN A 293 -19.53 6.60 -27.98
CA GLN A 293 -20.40 7.78 -27.98
C GLN A 293 -19.78 8.99 -27.24
N ALA A 294 -18.64 8.81 -26.57
CA ALA A 294 -18.01 9.88 -25.81
C ALA A 294 -17.26 10.84 -26.75
N SER A 295 -17.34 12.14 -26.47
CA SER A 295 -16.56 13.16 -27.17
C SER A 295 -15.06 13.01 -26.90
N PRO A 296 -14.18 13.54 -27.77
CA PRO A 296 -12.74 13.49 -27.55
C PRO A 296 -12.31 14.08 -26.19
N ALA A 297 -12.96 15.16 -25.73
CA ALA A 297 -12.69 15.78 -24.44
C ALA A 297 -13.07 14.87 -23.27
N GLN A 298 -14.23 14.20 -23.35
CA GLN A 298 -14.67 13.24 -22.34
C GLN A 298 -13.75 12.02 -22.26
N LEU A 299 -13.30 11.49 -23.40
CA LEU A 299 -12.36 10.39 -23.46
C LEU A 299 -11.02 10.75 -22.81
N GLU A 300 -10.50 11.96 -23.06
CA GLU A 300 -9.25 12.41 -22.45
C GLU A 300 -9.40 12.63 -20.93
N GLN A 301 -10.52 13.19 -20.47
CA GLN A 301 -10.82 13.32 -19.05
C GLN A 301 -10.84 11.95 -18.34
N LEU A 302 -11.56 10.97 -18.91
CA LEU A 302 -11.62 9.61 -18.37
C LEU A 302 -10.26 8.91 -18.38
N LEU A 303 -9.46 9.15 -19.41
CA LEU A 303 -8.10 8.63 -19.50
C LEU A 303 -7.24 9.18 -18.35
N GLU A 304 -7.23 10.49 -18.12
CA GLU A 304 -6.44 11.09 -17.04
C GLU A 304 -6.96 10.68 -15.66
N GLN A 305 -8.28 10.60 -15.47
CA GLN A 305 -8.89 10.12 -14.23
C GLN A 305 -8.43 8.69 -13.90
N ARG A 306 -8.59 7.75 -14.84
CA ARG A 306 -8.20 6.35 -14.65
C ARG A 306 -6.69 6.17 -14.55
N ALA A 307 -5.90 6.94 -15.29
CA ALA A 307 -4.45 6.90 -15.18
C ALA A 307 -3.95 7.44 -13.82
N SER A 308 -4.56 8.51 -13.31
CA SER A 308 -4.31 9.06 -11.98
C SER A 308 -4.71 8.07 -10.88
N PHE A 309 -5.87 7.42 -11.02
CA PHE A 309 -6.27 6.35 -10.11
C PHE A 309 -5.22 5.25 -10.08
N ALA A 310 -4.82 4.76 -11.26
CA ALA A 310 -3.91 3.63 -11.36
C ALA A 310 -2.53 3.94 -10.76
N SER A 311 -1.96 5.11 -11.08
CA SER A 311 -0.65 5.53 -10.56
C SER A 311 -0.62 5.82 -9.07
N THR A 312 -1.79 6.03 -8.45
CA THR A 312 -1.90 6.28 -7.01
C THR A 312 -2.25 5.02 -6.23
N CYS A 313 -3.17 4.19 -6.75
CA CYS A 313 -3.87 3.18 -5.97
C CYS A 313 -3.61 1.73 -6.38
N CYS A 314 -2.93 1.47 -7.50
CA CYS A 314 -2.54 0.11 -7.89
C CYS A 314 -1.18 -0.32 -7.31
N LEU A 315 -0.51 0.56 -6.55
CA LEU A 315 0.81 0.31 -5.97
C LEU A 315 0.71 -0.44 -4.62
N PRO A 316 1.68 -1.31 -4.28
CA PRO A 316 1.70 -1.99 -2.98
C PRO A 316 1.72 -1.03 -1.77
N ASP A 317 2.27 0.16 -1.92
CA ASP A 317 2.37 1.19 -0.88
C ASP A 317 1.36 2.33 -1.06
N ALA A 318 0.27 2.07 -1.78
CA ALA A 318 -0.79 3.05 -2.04
C ALA A 318 -1.31 3.69 -0.74
N PRO A 319 -1.48 5.03 -0.71
CA PRO A 319 -1.94 5.76 0.48
C PRO A 319 -3.41 5.42 0.77
N PRO A 320 -3.72 4.80 1.93
CA PRO A 320 -5.02 4.19 2.18
C PRO A 320 -6.18 5.19 2.16
N LEU A 321 -6.01 6.37 2.77
CA LEU A 321 -7.07 7.39 2.86
C LEU A 321 -7.36 8.05 1.50
N LEU A 322 -6.31 8.41 0.76
CA LEU A 322 -6.46 9.00 -0.57
C LEU A 322 -7.12 8.02 -1.54
N CYS A 323 -6.70 6.75 -1.48
CA CYS A 323 -7.30 5.72 -2.32
C CYS A 323 -8.72 5.35 -1.89
N ALA A 324 -9.05 5.38 -0.60
CA ALA A 324 -10.43 5.21 -0.14
C ALA A 324 -11.37 6.30 -0.72
N SER A 325 -10.91 7.57 -0.76
CA SER A 325 -11.65 8.66 -1.39
C SER A 325 -11.83 8.46 -2.89
N LYS A 326 -10.76 8.13 -3.62
CA LYS A 326 -10.82 7.84 -5.06
C LYS A 326 -11.74 6.65 -5.39
N VAL A 327 -11.66 5.57 -4.61
CA VAL A 327 -12.53 4.40 -4.77
C VAL A 327 -13.99 4.77 -4.55
N SER A 328 -14.29 5.59 -3.53
CA SER A 328 -15.67 6.02 -3.25
C SER A 328 -16.22 6.91 -4.37
N SER A 329 -15.38 7.78 -4.96
CA SER A 329 -15.76 8.59 -6.14
C SER A 329 -16.09 7.71 -7.35
N GLU A 330 -15.24 6.74 -7.68
CA GLU A 330 -15.46 5.83 -8.83
C GLU A 330 -16.69 4.91 -8.61
N LEU A 331 -16.94 4.49 -7.36
CA LEU A 331 -18.13 3.69 -7.03
C LEU A 331 -19.42 4.53 -7.04
N GLY A 332 -19.35 5.80 -6.61
CA GLY A 332 -20.45 6.75 -6.70
C GLY A 332 -20.90 7.01 -8.13
N GLU A 333 -20.00 7.03 -9.11
CA GLU A 333 -20.34 7.14 -10.54
C GLU A 333 -21.02 5.88 -11.11
N VAL A 334 -20.72 4.70 -10.53
CA VAL A 334 -21.25 3.41 -10.99
C VAL A 334 -22.65 3.12 -10.43
N CYS A 335 -23.00 3.70 -9.28
CA CYS A 335 -24.26 3.46 -8.61
C CYS A 335 -25.17 4.69 -8.67
N LYS A 336 -26.46 4.49 -8.96
CA LYS A 336 -27.46 5.58 -8.83
C LYS A 336 -27.51 6.03 -7.35
N GLU A 337 -27.40 7.35 -7.15
CA GLU A 337 -27.07 8.13 -5.93
C GLU A 337 -27.76 7.76 -4.60
N GLU A 338 -28.70 6.81 -4.53
CA GLU A 338 -29.35 6.40 -3.27
C GLU A 338 -29.11 4.92 -2.88
N SER A 339 -28.36 4.15 -3.68
CA SER A 339 -28.38 2.68 -3.53
C SER A 339 -27.04 1.95 -3.40
N CYS A 340 -25.92 2.66 -3.53
CA CYS A 340 -24.62 2.04 -3.39
C CYS A 340 -24.32 1.79 -1.91
N LEU A 341 -24.32 0.53 -1.48
CA LEU A 341 -23.83 0.13 -0.13
C LEU A 341 -22.31 0.36 0.05
N LEU A 342 -21.65 0.83 -1.02
CA LEU A 342 -20.25 1.25 -1.07
C LEU A 342 -20.11 2.78 -1.22
N GLY A 343 -21.20 3.56 -1.07
CA GLY A 343 -21.14 5.01 -0.84
C GLY A 343 -20.40 5.33 0.44
#